data_AF-A0A6B2LD30-F1
#
_entry.id   AF-A0A6B2LD30-F1
#
_cell.length_a   1.000
_cell.length_b   1.000
_cell.length_c   1.000
_cell.angle_alpha   90.00
_cell.angle_beta   90.00
_cell.angle_gamma   90.00
#
_symmetry.space_group_name_H-M   'P 1'
#
loop_
_entity.id
_entity.type
_entity.pdbx_description
1 polymer ?
#
loop_
_entity_poly.entity_id
_entity_poly.type
_entity_poly.pdbx_seq_one_letter_code
_entity_poly.pdbx_strand_id
1 'polypeptide(L)'
;MISQELAKKVTSILEEDLISAFQIRYQGCKGVICVAPKGKLLPPHHLAIRPSMKKFNGNPEHKTLEVLAYSKLSPCFLNRQIIMLLKYLKIKKKVFTDLLDNMIKEIDAAMEDNEKAKCFLLQYCGRNNVYSMLSAGFSVKDIYIREFLYTVRSSLISSLLLKTRIFVPNGVTLIGVMDETGLLPSGCVFFQVREKELEIKSGTFVTVYRSPSLHPGDIRKLKFVHIPELSYLYDVVVFPRVGTRPHPNEMSGGDLDGDTYSVIYDQDLV
;
A
#
# COMPACT_ATOMS: atom_id res chain seq x y z
N MET A 1 -9.41 4.47 -16.50
CA MET A 1 -8.43 3.47 -16.99
C MET A 1 -7.43 4.14 -17.93
N ILE A 2 -6.24 3.58 -18.09
CA ILE A 2 -5.20 4.02 -19.04
C ILE A 2 -4.86 2.87 -20.01
N SER A 3 -4.71 3.16 -21.30
CA SER A 3 -4.26 2.18 -22.29
C SER A 3 -2.88 1.62 -21.94
N GLN A 4 -2.60 0.37 -22.29
CA GLN A 4 -1.34 -0.28 -21.96
C GLN A 4 -0.14 0.43 -22.57
N GLU A 5 -0.27 0.93 -23.80
CA GLU A 5 0.80 1.68 -24.48
C GLU A 5 1.08 3.01 -23.80
N LEU A 6 0.05 3.76 -23.38
CA LEU A 6 0.26 4.99 -22.64
C LEU A 6 0.86 4.72 -21.26
N ALA A 7 0.37 3.69 -20.57
CA ALA A 7 0.91 3.28 -19.28
C ALA A 7 2.40 2.93 -19.38
N LYS A 8 2.81 2.17 -20.40
CA LYS A 8 4.22 1.85 -20.67
C LYS A 8 5.05 3.11 -20.90
N LYS A 9 4.54 4.06 -21.70
CA LYS A 9 5.23 5.34 -21.95
C LYS A 9 5.41 6.16 -20.67
N VAL A 10 4.39 6.24 -19.82
CA VAL A 10 4.48 6.94 -18.53
C VAL A 10 5.47 6.22 -17.61
N THR A 11 5.38 4.89 -17.55
CA THR A 11 6.25 4.04 -16.72
C THR A 11 7.73 4.19 -17.12
N SER A 12 8.04 4.24 -18.42
CA SER A 12 9.41 4.48 -18.90
C SER A 12 9.94 5.87 -18.56
N ILE A 13 9.07 6.89 -18.52
CA ILE A 13 9.47 8.26 -18.12
C ILE A 13 9.75 8.31 -16.61
N LEU A 14 9.05 7.51 -15.81
CA LEU A 14 9.23 7.42 -14.36
C LEU A 14 10.40 6.51 -13.94
N GLU A 15 11.09 5.88 -14.89
CA GLU A 15 12.20 4.94 -14.63
C GLU A 15 11.79 3.77 -13.70
N GLU A 16 10.55 3.31 -13.83
CA GLU A 16 9.98 2.20 -13.07
C GLU A 16 9.70 1.00 -13.99
N ASP A 17 9.68 -0.22 -13.44
CA ASP A 17 9.50 -1.44 -14.25
C ASP A 17 8.02 -1.69 -14.63
N LEU A 18 7.13 -1.57 -13.65
CA LEU A 18 5.72 -1.94 -13.80
C LEU A 18 4.84 -1.11 -12.86
N ILE A 19 3.87 -0.39 -13.41
CA ILE A 19 2.91 0.39 -12.63
C ILE A 19 1.50 -0.02 -13.03
N SER A 20 0.66 -0.36 -12.04
CA SER A 20 -0.72 -0.80 -12.26
C SER A 20 -1.74 0.32 -12.09
N ALA A 21 -1.43 1.38 -11.33
CA ALA A 21 -2.31 2.53 -11.17
C ALA A 21 -1.54 3.85 -11.03
N PHE A 22 -2.18 4.93 -11.48
CA PHE A 22 -1.64 6.29 -11.46
C PHE A 22 -2.66 7.24 -10.85
N GLN A 23 -2.22 8.06 -9.90
CA GLN A 23 -2.97 9.23 -9.45
C GLN A 23 -2.64 10.40 -10.37
N ILE A 24 -3.67 10.95 -11.03
CA ILE A 24 -3.49 11.88 -12.13
C ILE A 24 -4.23 13.20 -11.94
N ARG A 25 -3.74 14.22 -12.65
CA ARG A 25 -4.48 15.42 -13.03
C ARG A 25 -4.45 15.58 -14.55
N TYR A 26 -5.62 15.87 -15.12
CA TYR A 26 -5.76 16.06 -16.55
C TYR A 26 -7.01 16.89 -16.87
N GLN A 27 -6.85 18.05 -17.51
CA GLN A 27 -7.97 18.88 -18.00
C GLN A 27 -9.10 19.12 -16.97
N GLY A 28 -8.76 19.55 -15.75
CA GLY A 28 -9.75 19.78 -14.69
C GLY A 28 -10.33 18.49 -14.07
N CYS A 29 -9.77 17.33 -14.43
CA CYS A 29 -10.08 16.03 -13.83
C CYS A 29 -9.00 15.61 -12.84
N LYS A 30 -9.40 15.02 -11.73
CA LYS A 30 -8.53 14.44 -10.68
C LYS A 30 -9.02 13.03 -10.35
N GLY A 31 -8.10 12.09 -10.20
CA GLY A 31 -8.39 10.80 -9.55
C GLY A 31 -7.37 9.73 -9.89
N VAL A 32 -7.72 8.47 -9.61
CA VAL A 32 -6.86 7.31 -9.90
C VAL A 32 -7.34 6.57 -11.16
N ILE A 33 -6.42 6.24 -12.04
CA ILE A 33 -6.64 5.39 -13.21
C ILE A 33 -5.76 4.14 -13.14
N CYS A 34 -6.38 2.98 -13.36
CA CYS A 34 -5.67 1.70 -13.47
C CYS A 34 -5.38 1.36 -14.94
N VAL A 35 -4.34 0.56 -15.16
CA VAL A 35 -4.02 -0.04 -16.47
C VAL A 35 -5.21 -0.87 -16.95
N ALA A 36 -5.56 -0.76 -18.23
CA ALA A 36 -6.64 -1.56 -18.78
C ALA A 36 -6.28 -3.05 -18.88
N PRO A 37 -7.23 -3.96 -18.58
CA PRO A 37 -7.01 -5.39 -18.73
C PRO A 37 -6.74 -5.74 -20.20
N LYS A 38 -5.93 -6.78 -20.43
CA LYS A 38 -5.68 -7.30 -21.79
C LYS A 38 -7.01 -7.68 -22.44
N GLY A 39 -7.26 -7.18 -23.66
CA GLY A 39 -8.49 -7.46 -24.42
C GLY A 39 -9.61 -6.42 -24.28
N LYS A 40 -9.55 -5.47 -23.32
CA LYS A 40 -10.42 -4.28 -23.35
C LYS A 40 -9.78 -3.20 -24.21
N LEU A 41 -10.43 -2.86 -25.33
CA LEU A 41 -9.96 -1.86 -26.29
C LEU A 41 -10.14 -0.45 -25.73
N LEU A 42 -9.12 0.05 -25.03
CA LEU A 42 -8.79 1.47 -25.10
C LEU A 42 -7.87 1.67 -26.29
N PRO A 43 -8.15 2.63 -27.18
CA PRO A 43 -7.23 2.92 -28.27
C PRO A 43 -5.83 3.29 -27.75
N PRO A 44 -4.78 3.07 -28.56
CA PRO A 44 -3.43 3.54 -28.29
C PRO A 44 -3.40 4.96 -27.75
N HIS A 45 -2.61 5.23 -26.71
CA HIS A 45 -2.45 6.57 -26.13
C HIS A 45 -3.73 7.22 -25.56
N HIS A 46 -4.78 6.44 -25.28
CA HIS A 46 -5.99 6.96 -24.65
C HIS A 46 -6.08 6.63 -23.16
N LEU A 47 -6.87 7.44 -22.46
CA LEU A 47 -7.31 7.22 -21.10
C LEU A 47 -8.84 7.44 -21.02
N ALA A 48 -9.48 6.76 -20.07
CA ALA A 48 -10.90 6.90 -19.78
C ALA A 48 -11.08 7.57 -18.41
N ILE A 49 -11.79 8.69 -18.41
CA ILE A 49 -12.13 9.50 -17.24
C ILE A 49 -13.57 9.21 -16.81
N ARG A 50 -13.80 9.01 -15.51
CA ARG A 50 -15.14 8.85 -14.95
C ARG A 50 -15.77 10.23 -14.67
N PRO A 51 -17.11 10.36 -14.72
CA PRO A 51 -17.78 11.63 -14.41
C PRO A 51 -17.38 12.22 -13.05
N SER A 52 -17.20 11.39 -12.02
CA SER A 52 -16.80 11.80 -10.67
C SER A 52 -15.40 12.42 -10.58
N MET A 53 -14.53 12.16 -11.57
CA MET A 53 -13.19 12.71 -11.63
C MET A 53 -13.19 14.14 -12.15
N LYS A 54 -14.19 14.55 -12.94
CA LYS A 54 -14.30 15.90 -13.49
C LYS A 54 -14.72 16.86 -12.37
N LYS A 55 -13.84 17.79 -12.00
CA LYS A 55 -14.10 18.77 -10.92
C LYS A 55 -14.56 20.11 -11.49
N PHE A 56 -14.04 20.49 -12.65
CA PHE A 56 -14.44 21.67 -13.40
C PHE A 56 -14.13 21.47 -14.89
N ASN A 57 -14.60 22.37 -15.74
CA ASN A 57 -14.24 22.36 -17.16
C ASN A 57 -12.78 22.82 -17.31
N GLY A 58 -11.89 21.91 -17.70
CA GLY A 58 -10.50 22.25 -17.99
C GLY A 58 -10.31 22.90 -19.35
N ASN A 59 -9.11 23.44 -19.58
CA ASN A 59 -8.70 23.96 -20.89
C ASN A 59 -8.54 22.79 -21.89
N PRO A 60 -9.30 22.74 -23.00
CA PRO A 60 -9.18 21.70 -24.03
C PRO A 60 -7.79 21.64 -24.70
N GLU A 61 -7.05 22.75 -24.70
CA GLU A 61 -5.70 22.82 -25.28
C GLU A 61 -4.65 22.12 -24.40
N HIS A 62 -4.93 21.95 -23.11
CA HIS A 62 -4.02 21.30 -22.18
C HIS A 62 -4.04 19.78 -22.37
N LYS A 63 -3.06 19.25 -23.11
CA LYS A 63 -2.94 17.80 -23.41
C LYS A 63 -1.95 17.06 -22.52
N THR A 64 -1.37 17.73 -21.52
CA THR A 64 -0.38 17.14 -20.62
C THR A 64 -1.08 16.31 -19.54
N LEU A 65 -0.66 15.05 -19.41
CA LEU A 65 -1.04 14.18 -18.30
C LEU A 65 -0.06 14.38 -17.15
N GLU A 66 -0.57 14.85 -16.01
CA GLU A 66 0.24 15.06 -14.80
C GLU A 66 0.05 13.85 -13.87
N VAL A 67 1.15 13.21 -13.47
CA VAL A 67 1.15 12.08 -12.53
C VAL A 67 1.66 12.59 -11.17
N LEU A 68 0.83 12.46 -10.14
CA LEU A 68 1.16 12.89 -8.77
C LEU A 68 1.76 11.75 -7.94
N ALA A 69 1.23 10.55 -8.14
CA ALA A 69 1.64 9.34 -7.44
C ALA A 69 1.28 8.12 -8.31
N TYR A 70 1.84 6.97 -7.96
CA TYR A 70 1.61 5.71 -8.65
C TYR A 70 1.52 4.55 -7.64
N SER A 71 1.03 3.41 -8.11
CA SER A 71 0.93 2.19 -7.29
C SER A 71 2.31 1.78 -6.78
N LYS A 72 2.47 1.78 -5.46
CA LYS A 72 3.70 1.37 -4.78
C LYS A 72 3.34 0.69 -3.46
N LEU A 73 4.09 -0.36 -3.14
CA LEU A 73 4.01 -1.02 -1.84
C LEU A 73 4.47 -0.06 -0.74
N SER A 74 3.61 0.19 0.24
CA SER A 74 3.97 0.91 1.46
C SER A 74 3.82 0.02 2.69
N PRO A 75 4.77 0.04 3.64
CA PRO A 75 4.66 -0.71 4.89
C PRO A 75 3.43 -0.30 5.71
N CYS A 76 2.76 -1.27 6.33
CA CYS A 76 1.65 -1.01 7.24
C CYS A 76 2.13 -0.75 8.66
N PHE A 77 1.59 0.29 9.28
CA PHE A 77 1.84 0.61 10.67
C PHE A 77 0.53 0.86 11.40
N LEU A 78 0.41 0.33 12.61
CA LEU A 78 -0.62 0.74 13.55
C LEU A 78 -0.22 2.07 14.17
N ASN A 79 -1.22 2.88 14.50
CA ASN A 79 -1.07 4.09 15.29
C ASN A 79 -2.04 4.02 16.49
N ARG A 80 -1.96 5.00 17.41
CA ARG A 80 -2.80 5.03 18.61
C ARG A 80 -4.30 4.91 18.30
N GLN A 81 -4.79 5.57 17.25
CA GLN A 81 -6.21 5.57 16.88
C GLN A 81 -6.64 4.16 16.46
N ILE A 82 -5.90 3.53 15.55
CA ILE A 82 -6.21 2.18 15.07
C ILE A 82 -6.12 1.16 16.21
N ILE A 83 -5.11 1.25 17.08
CA ILE A 83 -4.98 0.34 18.24
C ILE A 83 -6.19 0.45 19.17
N MET A 84 -6.68 1.68 19.43
CA MET A 84 -7.88 1.86 20.26
C MET A 84 -9.11 1.23 19.62
N LEU A 85 -9.30 1.40 18.30
CA LEU A 85 -10.43 0.84 17.57
C LEU A 85 -10.36 -0.70 17.53
N LEU A 86 -9.20 -1.28 17.22
CA LEU A 86 -9.01 -2.74 17.23
C LEU A 86 -9.22 -3.33 18.64
N LYS A 87 -8.78 -2.64 19.69
CA LYS A 87 -9.05 -3.05 21.07
C LYS A 87 -10.56 -3.02 21.39
N TYR A 88 -11.29 -2.01 20.90
CA TYR A 88 -12.74 -1.94 21.03
C TYR A 88 -13.42 -3.12 20.31
N LEU A 89 -12.93 -3.47 19.13
CA LEU A 89 -13.32 -4.64 18.33
C LEU A 89 -12.83 -5.99 18.92
N LYS A 90 -12.36 -6.00 20.18
CA LYS A 90 -11.99 -7.19 20.96
C LYS A 90 -10.68 -7.88 20.56
N ILE A 91 -9.82 -7.24 19.75
CA ILE A 91 -8.43 -7.71 19.58
C ILE A 91 -7.70 -7.64 20.93
N LYS A 92 -7.02 -8.73 21.30
CA LYS A 92 -6.36 -8.86 22.60
C LYS A 92 -5.18 -7.90 22.70
N LYS A 93 -4.99 -7.27 23.87
CA LYS A 93 -3.83 -6.41 24.16
C LYS A 93 -2.50 -7.09 23.82
N LYS A 94 -2.41 -8.39 24.09
CA LYS A 94 -1.21 -9.20 23.88
C LYS A 94 -0.70 -9.13 22.44
N VAL A 95 -1.59 -9.09 21.44
CA VAL A 95 -1.20 -9.02 20.02
C VAL A 95 -0.38 -7.75 19.75
N PHE A 96 -0.80 -6.60 20.30
CA PHE A 96 -0.07 -5.34 20.11
C PHE A 96 1.26 -5.30 20.85
N THR A 97 1.33 -5.90 22.06
CA THR A 97 2.59 -5.98 22.80
C THR A 97 3.57 -6.92 22.12
N ASP A 98 3.10 -8.05 21.59
CA ASP A 98 3.93 -9.00 20.87
C ASP A 98 4.51 -8.36 19.58
N LEU A 99 3.69 -7.59 18.84
CA LEU A 99 4.17 -6.81 17.68
C LEU A 99 5.23 -5.76 18.07
N LEU A 100 5.00 -5.05 19.17
CA LEU A 100 5.96 -4.05 19.67
C LEU A 100 7.28 -4.71 20.09
N ASP A 101 7.21 -5.79 20.85
CA ASP A 101 8.39 -6.52 21.35
C ASP A 101 9.18 -7.13 20.19
N ASN A 102 8.51 -7.68 19.19
CA ASN A 102 9.16 -8.20 17.99
C ASN A 102 9.85 -7.09 17.19
N MET A 103 9.21 -5.93 17.02
CA MET A 103 9.81 -4.78 16.36
C MET A 103 11.07 -4.29 17.08
N ILE A 104 11.07 -4.24 18.42
CA ILE A 104 12.25 -3.85 19.20
C ILE A 104 13.37 -4.89 19.05
N LYS A 105 13.04 -6.19 19.13
CA LYS A 105 14.02 -7.27 18.93
C LYS A 105 14.66 -7.23 17.53
N GLU A 106 13.90 -6.93 16.49
CA GLU A 106 14.43 -6.78 15.13
C GLU A 106 15.37 -5.59 15.01
N ILE A 107 14.99 -4.45 15.61
CA ILE A 107 15.84 -3.25 15.66
C ILE A 107 17.17 -3.54 16.35
N ASP A 108 17.15 -4.21 17.51
CA ASP A 108 18.37 -4.52 18.26
C ASP A 108 19.23 -5.55 17.52
N ALA A 109 18.61 -6.57 16.92
CA ALA A 109 19.32 -7.59 16.18
C ALA A 109 19.99 -7.04 14.91
N ALA A 110 19.43 -5.98 14.31
CA ALA A 110 20.04 -5.28 13.17
C ALA A 110 21.35 -4.55 13.53
N MET A 111 21.61 -4.29 14.83
CA MET A 111 22.87 -3.66 15.26
C MET A 111 24.04 -4.65 15.35
N GLU A 112 23.74 -5.96 15.44
CA GLU A 112 24.73 -7.00 15.72
C GLU A 112 25.03 -7.91 14.52
N ASP A 113 24.08 -8.05 13.59
CA ASP A 113 24.12 -9.02 12.49
C ASP A 113 23.97 -8.34 11.13
N ASN A 114 24.91 -8.62 10.21
CA ASN A 114 24.94 -8.04 8.87
C ASN A 114 23.70 -8.39 8.01
N GLU A 115 23.20 -9.63 8.07
CA GLU A 115 22.04 -10.06 7.30
C GLU A 115 20.77 -9.39 7.83
N LYS A 116 20.63 -9.35 9.16
CA LYS A 116 19.50 -8.65 9.80
C LYS A 116 19.55 -7.15 9.53
N ALA A 117 20.73 -6.53 9.54
CA ALA A 117 20.92 -5.14 9.17
C ALA A 117 20.48 -4.87 7.72
N LYS A 118 20.80 -5.76 6.78
CA LYS A 118 20.34 -5.64 5.38
C LYS A 118 18.81 -5.71 5.29
N CYS A 119 18.18 -6.69 5.94
CA CYS A 119 16.71 -6.79 5.97
C CYS A 119 16.07 -5.54 6.61
N PHE A 120 16.63 -5.08 7.71
CA PHE A 120 16.20 -3.87 8.42
C PHE A 120 16.28 -2.62 7.53
N LEU A 121 17.39 -2.44 6.81
CA LEU A 121 17.55 -1.32 5.88
C LEU A 121 16.56 -1.39 4.72
N LEU A 122 16.37 -2.56 4.11
CA LEU A 122 15.37 -2.74 3.06
C LEU A 122 13.97 -2.36 3.54
N GLN A 123 13.60 -2.77 4.75
CA GLN A 123 12.28 -2.52 5.33
C GLN A 123 11.99 -1.05 5.64
N TYR A 124 12.97 -0.30 6.16
CA TYR A 124 12.75 1.06 6.66
C TYR A 124 13.36 2.18 5.82
N CYS A 125 14.40 1.88 5.03
CA CYS A 125 15.15 2.84 4.25
C CYS A 125 15.25 2.51 2.76
N GLY A 126 14.87 1.29 2.35
CA GLY A 126 15.11 0.77 1.01
C GLY A 126 16.60 0.50 0.73
N ARG A 127 16.94 0.33 -0.54
CA ARG A 127 18.33 0.15 -0.99
C ARG A 127 19.06 1.49 -0.93
N ASN A 128 20.07 1.58 -0.07
CA ASN A 128 20.91 2.76 0.10
C ASN A 128 22.41 2.38 0.12
N ASN A 129 23.30 3.36 0.26
CA ASN A 129 24.74 3.12 0.26
C ASN A 129 25.18 2.14 1.36
N VAL A 130 24.56 2.20 2.54
CA VAL A 130 24.88 1.30 3.67
C VAL A 130 24.44 -0.13 3.37
N TYR A 131 23.29 -0.32 2.72
CA TYR A 131 22.88 -1.63 2.23
C TYR A 131 23.90 -2.20 1.23
N SER A 132 24.41 -1.37 0.31
CA SER A 132 25.44 -1.76 -0.65
C SER A 132 26.76 -2.12 0.03
N MET A 133 27.17 -1.36 1.06
CA MET A 133 28.38 -1.67 1.86
C MET A 133 28.23 -3.00 2.59
N LEU A 134 27.11 -3.23 3.29
CA LEU A 134 26.85 -4.51 3.95
C LEU A 134 26.84 -5.68 2.95
N SER A 135 26.28 -5.45 1.75
CA SER A 135 26.27 -6.45 0.68
C SER A 135 27.66 -6.73 0.10
N ALA A 136 28.57 -5.77 0.16
CA ALA A 136 29.98 -5.93 -0.20
C ALA A 136 30.82 -6.59 0.90
N GLY A 137 30.22 -6.97 2.03
CA GLY A 137 30.89 -7.69 3.12
C GLY A 137 31.41 -6.80 4.26
N PHE A 138 31.10 -5.50 4.26
CA PHE A 138 31.43 -4.64 5.40
C PHE A 138 30.65 -5.07 6.65
N SER A 139 31.25 -4.88 7.82
CA SER A 139 30.63 -5.26 9.11
C SER A 139 29.76 -4.15 9.66
N VAL A 140 28.66 -4.50 10.33
CA VAL A 140 27.88 -3.57 11.18
C VAL A 140 28.71 -2.88 12.27
N LYS A 141 29.90 -3.41 12.59
CA LYS A 141 30.84 -2.81 13.55
C LYS A 141 31.66 -1.65 12.97
N ASP A 142 31.68 -1.50 11.65
CA ASP A 142 32.28 -0.35 10.99
C ASP A 142 31.64 0.95 11.51
N ILE A 143 32.45 1.98 11.75
CA ILE A 143 31.99 3.20 12.42
C ILE A 143 30.89 3.87 11.61
N TYR A 144 31.06 4.02 10.30
CA TYR A 144 30.08 4.70 9.46
C TYR A 144 28.75 3.94 9.42
N ILE A 145 28.82 2.63 9.20
CA ILE A 145 27.62 1.76 9.16
C ILE A 145 26.89 1.78 10.50
N ARG A 146 27.64 1.65 11.60
CA ARG A 146 27.09 1.62 12.95
C ARG A 146 26.37 2.93 13.30
N GLU A 147 27.00 4.08 13.07
CA GLU A 147 26.37 5.38 13.35
C GLU A 147 25.13 5.64 12.48
N PHE A 148 25.15 5.17 11.22
CA PHE A 148 23.97 5.20 10.37
C PHE A 148 22.83 4.35 10.93
N LEU A 149 23.11 3.09 11.29
CA LEU A 149 22.13 2.18 11.89
C LEU A 149 21.57 2.75 13.21
N TYR A 150 22.41 3.35 14.05
CA TYR A 150 21.96 4.03 15.27
C TYR A 150 21.05 5.22 14.99
N THR A 151 21.30 5.97 13.92
CA THR A 151 20.42 7.08 13.50
C THR A 151 19.05 6.57 13.08
N VAL A 152 19.00 5.51 12.27
CA VAL A 152 17.73 4.87 11.86
C VAL A 152 17.00 4.31 13.08
N ARG A 153 17.70 3.59 13.96
CA ARG A 153 17.15 3.08 15.22
C ARG A 153 16.53 4.20 16.06
N SER A 154 17.27 5.28 16.27
CA SER A 154 16.81 6.41 17.09
C SER A 154 15.55 7.06 16.51
N SER A 155 15.45 7.17 15.19
CA SER A 155 14.26 7.65 14.49
C SER A 155 13.04 6.73 14.67
N LEU A 156 13.24 5.41 14.60
CA LEU A 156 12.18 4.42 14.81
C LEU A 156 11.70 4.39 16.26
N ILE A 157 12.62 4.37 17.23
CA ILE A 157 12.28 4.42 18.67
C ILE A 157 11.53 5.71 18.98
N SER A 158 11.99 6.86 18.46
CA SER A 158 11.29 8.13 18.62
C SER A 158 9.88 8.09 18.04
N SER A 159 9.71 7.46 16.86
CA SER A 159 8.40 7.28 16.24
C SER A 159 7.47 6.35 17.04
N LEU A 160 8.02 5.30 17.67
CA LEU A 160 7.29 4.43 18.58
C LEU A 160 6.82 5.19 19.83
N LEU A 161 7.71 5.95 20.48
CA LEU A 161 7.37 6.72 21.68
C LEU A 161 6.34 7.82 21.39
N LEU A 162 6.60 8.64 20.37
CA LEU A 162 5.82 9.85 20.09
C LEU A 162 4.51 9.56 19.35
N LYS A 163 4.47 8.52 18.50
CA LYS A 163 3.33 8.26 17.60
C LYS A 163 2.74 6.85 17.75
N THR A 164 3.38 5.97 18.53
CA THR A 164 2.99 4.56 18.67
C THR A 164 2.89 3.89 17.30
N ARG A 165 3.89 4.16 16.45
CA ARG A 165 3.96 3.67 15.06
C ARG A 165 4.50 2.23 15.04
N ILE A 166 3.64 1.26 15.36
CA ILE A 166 4.00 -0.16 15.45
C ILE A 166 3.92 -0.80 14.06
N PHE A 167 5.00 -1.43 13.60
CA PHE A 167 5.04 -2.10 12.31
C PHE A 167 4.18 -3.38 12.31
N VAL A 168 3.50 -3.66 11.20
CA VAL A 168 2.74 -4.91 11.01
C VAL A 168 3.36 -5.69 9.86
N PRO A 169 4.11 -6.78 10.13
CA PRO A 169 4.79 -7.55 9.08
C PRO A 169 3.82 -8.12 8.03
N ASN A 170 2.68 -8.64 8.48
CA ASN A 170 1.62 -9.19 7.65
C ASN A 170 0.56 -8.13 7.32
N GLY A 171 1.03 -6.94 6.91
CA GLY A 171 0.19 -5.82 6.55
C GLY A 171 0.85 -4.91 5.53
N VAL A 172 0.05 -4.39 4.60
CA VAL A 172 0.51 -3.51 3.53
C VAL A 172 -0.43 -2.32 3.37
N THR A 173 0.08 -1.17 2.96
CA THR A 173 -0.71 0.00 2.60
C THR A 173 -0.62 0.22 1.10
N LEU A 174 -1.76 0.22 0.43
CA LEU A 174 -1.86 0.24 -1.04
C LEU A 174 -2.85 1.31 -1.49
N ILE A 175 -2.66 1.85 -2.69
CA ILE A 175 -3.66 2.75 -3.29
C ILE A 175 -4.91 1.96 -3.67
N GLY A 176 -6.09 2.54 -3.43
CA GLY A 176 -7.36 1.93 -3.78
C GLY A 176 -7.69 2.07 -5.26
N VAL A 177 -8.18 1.00 -5.88
CA VAL A 177 -8.74 1.00 -7.23
C VAL A 177 -10.07 0.24 -7.29
N MET A 178 -10.84 0.49 -8.35
CA MET A 178 -12.10 -0.22 -8.62
C MET A 178 -11.85 -1.41 -9.53
N ASP A 179 -12.57 -2.50 -9.30
CA ASP A 179 -12.68 -3.60 -10.25
C ASP A 179 -13.49 -3.19 -11.49
N GLU A 180 -12.76 -2.92 -12.58
CA GLU A 180 -13.34 -2.57 -13.88
C GLU A 180 -13.91 -3.79 -14.64
N THR A 181 -13.62 -5.02 -14.18
CA THR A 181 -14.14 -6.27 -14.79
C THR A 181 -15.53 -6.60 -14.27
N GLY A 182 -15.80 -6.32 -13.00
CA GLY A 182 -17.05 -6.67 -12.32
C GLY A 182 -17.12 -8.11 -11.83
N LEU A 183 -15.98 -8.79 -11.76
CA LEU A 183 -15.86 -10.17 -11.29
C LEU A 183 -15.73 -10.26 -9.76
N LEU A 184 -15.26 -9.19 -9.11
CA LEU A 184 -15.07 -9.16 -7.66
C LEU A 184 -16.43 -8.96 -6.94
N PRO A 185 -16.86 -9.90 -6.08
CA PRO A 185 -18.13 -9.79 -5.36
C PRO A 185 -18.10 -8.72 -4.26
N SER A 186 -19.28 -8.23 -3.87
CA SER A 186 -19.42 -7.36 -2.71
C SER A 186 -18.97 -8.09 -1.42
N GLY A 187 -18.31 -7.37 -0.51
CA GLY A 187 -17.69 -7.92 0.69
C GLY A 187 -16.30 -8.53 0.47
N CYS A 188 -15.79 -8.52 -0.76
CA CYS A 188 -14.49 -9.09 -1.12
C CYS A 188 -13.48 -8.01 -1.52
N VAL A 189 -12.19 -8.37 -1.46
CA VAL A 189 -11.07 -7.56 -1.95
C VAL A 189 -10.05 -8.43 -2.68
N PHE A 190 -9.36 -7.85 -3.65
CA PHE A 190 -8.19 -8.45 -4.29
C PHE A 190 -6.99 -7.52 -4.11
N PHE A 191 -5.83 -8.08 -3.79
CA PHE A 191 -4.56 -7.38 -3.77
C PHE A 191 -3.43 -8.37 -3.93
N GLN A 192 -2.30 -7.90 -4.48
CA GLN A 192 -1.06 -8.65 -4.57
C GLN A 192 0.08 -7.64 -4.63
N VAL A 193 1.28 -8.07 -4.21
CA VAL A 193 2.46 -7.20 -4.16
C VAL A 193 3.57 -7.80 -5.01
N ARG A 194 4.39 -6.96 -5.64
CA ARG A 194 5.46 -7.44 -6.55
C ARG A 194 6.64 -8.06 -5.81
N GLU A 195 7.02 -7.46 -4.68
CA GLU A 195 8.27 -7.76 -3.99
C GLU A 195 8.23 -9.09 -3.22
N LYS A 196 7.04 -9.59 -2.90
CA LYS A 196 6.84 -10.81 -2.10
C LYS A 196 5.54 -11.51 -2.49
N GLU A 197 5.61 -12.82 -2.68
CA GLU A 197 4.39 -13.62 -2.80
C GLU A 197 3.68 -13.69 -1.44
N LEU A 198 2.40 -13.29 -1.43
CA LEU A 198 1.60 -13.32 -0.23
C LEU A 198 0.98 -14.71 -0.09
N GLU A 199 1.35 -15.44 0.95
CA GLU A 199 0.79 -16.77 1.27
C GLU A 199 -0.62 -16.64 1.89
N ILE A 200 -1.56 -16.04 1.17
CA ILE A 200 -2.94 -15.83 1.61
C ILE A 200 -3.86 -16.73 0.80
N LYS A 201 -4.54 -17.67 1.48
CA LYS A 201 -5.53 -18.53 0.83
C LYS A 201 -6.74 -17.71 0.39
N SER A 202 -7.20 -17.91 -0.84
CA SER A 202 -8.46 -17.31 -1.30
C SER A 202 -9.60 -17.70 -0.35
N GLY A 203 -10.34 -16.71 0.10
CA GLY A 203 -11.41 -16.82 1.08
C GLY A 203 -11.01 -16.51 2.52
N THR A 204 -9.74 -16.24 2.79
CA THR A 204 -9.26 -15.72 4.07
C THR A 204 -9.83 -14.32 4.34
N PHE A 205 -10.21 -14.03 5.58
CA PHE A 205 -10.60 -12.68 5.96
C PHE A 205 -9.37 -11.82 6.24
N VAL A 206 -9.47 -10.55 5.86
CA VAL A 206 -8.45 -9.53 6.06
C VAL A 206 -9.09 -8.28 6.66
N THR A 207 -8.31 -7.55 7.45
CA THR A 207 -8.70 -6.27 8.03
C THR A 207 -8.28 -5.15 7.07
N VAL A 208 -9.23 -4.32 6.65
CA VAL A 208 -8.98 -3.20 5.74
C VAL A 208 -9.49 -1.92 6.39
N TYR A 209 -8.66 -0.87 6.39
CA TYR A 209 -9.06 0.43 6.89
C TYR A 209 -8.33 1.55 6.16
N ARG A 210 -8.85 2.77 6.33
CA ARG A 210 -8.23 4.01 5.85
C ARG A 210 -7.84 4.88 7.04
N SER A 211 -6.65 5.46 7.00
CA SER A 211 -6.24 6.43 8.02
C SER A 211 -6.64 7.85 7.60
N PRO A 212 -7.24 8.67 8.48
CA PRO A 212 -7.65 8.35 9.85
C PRO A 212 -8.97 7.55 9.91
N SER A 213 -9.07 6.64 10.87
CA SER A 213 -10.31 5.96 11.25
C SER A 213 -10.76 6.46 12.63
N LEU A 214 -12.04 6.83 12.77
CA LEU A 214 -12.58 7.44 13.99
C LEU A 214 -13.68 6.58 14.63
N HIS A 215 -14.34 5.73 13.84
CA HIS A 215 -15.39 4.84 14.30
C HIS A 215 -14.96 3.38 14.13
N PRO A 216 -15.34 2.44 15.02
CA PRO A 216 -15.01 1.02 14.87
C PRO A 216 -15.47 0.43 13.53
N GLY A 217 -16.58 0.96 12.99
CA GLY A 217 -17.10 0.59 11.67
C GLY A 217 -16.24 1.00 10.47
N ASP A 218 -15.27 1.91 10.66
CA ASP A 218 -14.29 2.30 9.63
C ASP A 218 -13.23 1.20 9.41
N ILE A 219 -13.11 0.26 10.34
CA ILE A 219 -12.27 -0.94 10.20
C ILE A 219 -13.17 -2.05 9.67
N ARG A 220 -12.87 -2.52 8.45
CA ARG A 220 -13.70 -3.50 7.73
C ARG A 220 -13.02 -4.85 7.72
N LYS A 221 -13.80 -5.88 8.00
CA LYS A 221 -13.42 -7.28 7.75
C LYS A 221 -13.92 -7.67 6.37
N LEU A 222 -13.01 -7.83 5.41
CA LEU A 222 -13.32 -8.15 4.02
C LEU A 222 -12.70 -9.50 3.67
N LYS A 223 -13.27 -10.18 2.67
CA LYS A 223 -12.79 -11.50 2.23
C LYS A 223 -11.78 -11.33 1.10
N PHE A 224 -10.56 -11.79 1.28
CA PHE A 224 -9.59 -11.86 0.19
C PHE A 224 -10.06 -12.89 -0.85
N VAL A 225 -10.13 -12.53 -2.12
CA VAL A 225 -10.48 -13.44 -3.21
C VAL A 225 -9.46 -13.29 -4.32
N HIS A 226 -8.79 -14.38 -4.67
CA HIS A 226 -7.90 -14.42 -5.82
C HIS A 226 -8.70 -14.54 -7.12
N ILE A 227 -8.50 -13.60 -8.06
CA ILE A 227 -9.18 -13.54 -9.36
C ILE A 227 -8.10 -13.50 -10.46
N PRO A 228 -7.94 -14.56 -11.27
CA PRO A 228 -6.93 -14.63 -12.32
C PRO A 228 -6.98 -13.47 -13.32
N GLU A 229 -8.16 -12.94 -13.61
CA GLU A 229 -8.38 -11.81 -14.51
C GLU A 229 -7.85 -10.49 -13.95
N LEU A 230 -7.63 -10.39 -12.63
CA LEU A 230 -7.08 -9.22 -11.96
C LEU A 230 -5.56 -9.33 -11.70
N SER A 231 -4.93 -10.46 -12.06
CA SER A 231 -3.50 -10.74 -11.80
C SER A 231 -2.52 -9.77 -12.46
N TYR A 232 -2.99 -8.88 -13.34
CA TYR A 232 -2.18 -7.83 -13.95
C TYR A 232 -2.04 -6.59 -13.06
N LEU A 233 -2.82 -6.50 -11.95
CA LEU A 233 -2.81 -5.39 -11.01
C LEU A 233 -1.95 -5.74 -9.80
N TYR A 234 -0.85 -5.01 -9.60
CA TYR A 234 0.05 -5.15 -8.46
C TYR A 234 0.12 -3.86 -7.65
N ASP A 235 0.47 -3.98 -6.37
CA ASP A 235 0.66 -2.87 -5.43
C ASP A 235 -0.56 -1.92 -5.35
N VAL A 236 -1.75 -2.50 -5.52
CA VAL A 236 -3.05 -1.85 -5.38
C VAL A 236 -3.99 -2.76 -4.59
N VAL A 237 -4.96 -2.17 -3.89
CA VAL A 237 -6.12 -2.90 -3.39
C VAL A 237 -7.31 -2.64 -4.29
N VAL A 238 -7.90 -3.71 -4.80
CA VAL A 238 -9.02 -3.67 -5.73
C VAL A 238 -10.31 -3.89 -4.96
N PHE A 239 -11.25 -2.95 -5.11
CA PHE A 239 -12.58 -2.99 -4.51
C PHE A 239 -13.65 -3.33 -5.56
N PRO A 240 -14.70 -4.07 -5.17
CA PRO A 240 -15.79 -4.44 -6.06
C PRO A 240 -16.55 -3.20 -6.52
N ARG A 241 -16.99 -3.21 -7.78
CA ARG A 241 -17.92 -2.20 -8.31
C ARG A 241 -19.38 -2.46 -7.93
N VAL A 242 -19.67 -3.64 -7.38
CA VAL A 242 -21.02 -4.11 -7.02
C VAL A 242 -21.22 -4.07 -5.50
N GLY A 243 -22.46 -3.87 -5.08
CA GLY A 243 -22.84 -3.80 -3.66
C GLY A 243 -23.77 -2.63 -3.39
N THR A 244 -24.31 -2.58 -2.17
CA THR A 244 -25.21 -1.51 -1.73
C THR A 244 -24.47 -0.23 -1.38
N ARG A 245 -23.23 -0.34 -0.90
CA ARG A 245 -22.36 0.79 -0.53
C ARG A 245 -20.91 0.48 -0.95
N PRO A 246 -20.18 1.42 -1.57
CA PRO A 246 -18.78 1.20 -1.91
C PRO A 246 -17.92 1.02 -0.65
N HIS A 247 -17.11 -0.04 -0.56
CA HIS A 247 -16.22 -0.26 0.58
C HIS A 247 -15.27 0.91 0.89
N PRO A 248 -14.68 1.61 -0.11
CA PRO A 248 -13.97 2.87 0.12
C PRO A 248 -14.73 3.85 1.02
N ASN A 249 -16.03 4.00 0.78
CA ASN A 249 -16.89 4.93 1.49
C ASN A 249 -17.30 4.43 2.89
N GLU A 250 -17.29 3.12 3.12
CA GLU A 250 -17.49 2.53 4.45
C GLU A 250 -16.32 2.84 5.40
N MET A 251 -15.13 3.14 4.85
CA MET A 251 -13.91 3.41 5.60
C MET A 251 -13.66 4.92 5.71
N SER A 252 -14.26 5.56 6.71
CA SER A 252 -14.10 6.99 6.97
C SER A 252 -14.54 7.86 5.79
N GLY A 253 -15.54 7.42 5.00
CA GLY A 253 -16.06 8.17 3.85
C GLY A 253 -15.10 8.29 2.67
N GLY A 254 -14.10 7.41 2.55
CA GLY A 254 -13.10 7.46 1.49
C GLY A 254 -13.65 7.25 0.08
N ASP A 255 -12.80 7.55 -0.91
CA ASP A 255 -13.08 7.35 -2.33
C ASP A 255 -11.87 6.77 -3.08
N LEU A 256 -11.87 6.82 -4.41
CA LEU A 256 -10.80 6.27 -5.24
C LEU A 256 -10.09 7.37 -6.05
N ASP A 257 -9.85 8.52 -5.43
CA ASP A 257 -9.17 9.67 -6.05
C ASP A 257 -7.68 9.83 -5.66
N GLY A 258 -7.20 8.92 -4.81
CA GLY A 258 -5.83 8.89 -4.29
C GLY A 258 -5.71 8.26 -2.91
N ASP A 259 -6.83 7.89 -2.29
CA ASP A 259 -6.84 7.24 -0.98
C ASP A 259 -6.01 5.95 -0.96
N THR A 260 -5.31 5.77 0.15
CA THR A 260 -4.55 4.56 0.46
C THR A 260 -5.21 3.82 1.60
N TYR A 261 -5.14 2.49 1.54
CA TYR A 261 -5.81 1.58 2.46
C TYR A 261 -4.79 0.62 3.04
N SER A 262 -4.80 0.48 4.35
CA SER A 262 -4.04 -0.55 5.05
C SER A 262 -4.83 -1.85 5.02
N VAL A 263 -4.20 -2.90 4.50
CA VAL A 263 -4.71 -4.26 4.41
C VAL A 263 -3.83 -5.14 5.30
N ILE A 264 -4.42 -5.68 6.36
CA ILE A 264 -3.76 -6.56 7.32
C ILE A 264 -4.33 -7.97 7.14
N TYR A 265 -3.44 -8.92 6.88
CA TYR A 265 -3.74 -10.34 6.70
C TYR A 265 -3.16 -11.22 7.82
N ASP A 266 -2.65 -10.58 8.89
CA ASP A 266 -2.36 -11.21 10.17
C ASP A 266 -3.65 -11.68 10.85
N GLN A 267 -3.81 -12.98 11.08
CA GLN A 267 -5.02 -13.54 11.66
C GLN A 267 -5.24 -13.13 13.13
N ASP A 268 -4.20 -12.70 13.84
CA ASP A 268 -4.35 -12.16 15.20
C ASP A 268 -4.93 -10.74 15.21
N LEU A 269 -5.02 -10.09 14.03
CA LEU A 269 -5.55 -8.73 13.83
C LEU A 269 -6.84 -8.71 12.96
N VAL A 270 -7.53 -9.85 12.79
CA VAL A 270 -8.71 -10.04 11.91
C VAL A 270 -9.98 -10.47 12.66
#